data_AF-A0A9P1BWV0-F1
#
_entry.id   AF-A0A9P1BWV0-F1
#
_cell.length_a   1.000
_cell.length_b   1.000
_cell.length_c   1.000
_cell.angle_alpha   90.00
_cell.angle_beta   90.00
_cell.angle_gamma   90.00
#
_symmetry.space_group_name_H-M   'P 1'
#
loop_
_entity.id
_entity.type
_entity.pdbx_description
1 polymer ?
#
loop_
_entity_poly.entity_id
_entity_poly.type
_entity_poly.pdbx_seq_one_letter_code
_entity_poly.pdbx_strand_id
1 'polypeptide(L)'
;VDGFGQLIVIDESFEVLYRAWCVAEIVEANVLNIPARIKVYSQNAVDCNYDRLSLLDVRDCSASSQEDKDVILRKIVDVDAFNLKLQQLVFSSQGLFSHWVDGKERSRQVGRIWRRSSCSSRVFEDGDSICKDSGCGCCHFRSMFSPFRSDEGFEDQSETSDDCSSSS
;
A
#
# COMPACT_ATOMS: atom_id res chain seq x y z
N VAL A 1 18.83 30.61 -0.87
CA VAL A 1 19.19 29.40 -0.09
C VAL A 1 19.39 28.30 -1.10
N ASP A 2 20.64 27.98 -1.44
CA ASP A 2 20.90 26.82 -2.28
C ASP A 2 20.58 25.55 -1.49
N GLY A 3 19.71 24.71 -2.04
CA GLY A 3 19.46 23.34 -1.58
C GLY A 3 18.57 23.18 -0.34
N PHE A 4 17.30 23.61 -0.41
CA PHE A 4 16.29 23.10 0.53
C PHE A 4 15.88 21.67 0.11
N GLY A 5 15.85 20.75 1.08
CA GLY A 5 15.49 19.36 0.84
C GLY A 5 15.01 18.68 2.12
N GLN A 6 14.27 17.59 1.97
CA GLN A 6 13.72 16.81 3.06
C GLN A 6 14.67 15.65 3.39
N LEU A 7 15.06 15.50 4.65
CA LEU A 7 15.78 14.33 5.14
C LEU A 7 14.83 13.48 5.99
N ILE A 8 14.57 12.25 5.54
CA ILE A 8 13.72 11.27 6.23
C ILE A 8 14.66 10.29 6.93
N VAL A 9 14.70 10.36 8.26
CA VAL A 9 15.50 9.42 9.07
C VAL A 9 14.56 8.38 9.66
N ILE A 10 14.89 7.11 9.49
CA ILE A 10 14.04 5.99 9.88
C ILE A 10 14.76 5.09 10.87
N ASP A 11 14.03 4.69 11.91
CA ASP A 11 14.43 3.74 12.93
C ASP A 11 14.31 2.28 12.47
N GLU A 12 14.58 1.33 13.36
CA GLU A 12 14.47 -0.10 13.06
C GLU A 12 13.02 -0.54 12.77
N SER A 13 12.04 0.14 13.36
CA SER A 13 10.62 -0.19 13.26
C SER A 13 9.89 0.50 12.10
N PHE A 14 10.48 1.48 11.43
CA PHE A 14 9.88 2.23 10.32
C PHE A 14 8.63 3.03 10.68
N GLU A 15 8.45 3.37 11.97
CA GLU A 15 7.22 4.00 12.48
C GLU A 15 6.90 5.34 11.82
N VAL A 16 7.92 6.09 11.40
CA VAL A 16 7.75 7.36 10.66
C VAL A 16 6.89 7.19 9.42
N LEU A 17 7.00 6.05 8.72
CA LEU A 17 6.19 5.76 7.53
C LEU A 17 4.78 5.31 7.86
N TYR A 18 4.46 5.04 9.13
CA TYR A 18 3.12 4.71 9.61
C TYR A 18 2.51 5.85 10.42
N ARG A 19 3.02 7.07 10.31
CA ARG A 19 2.41 8.28 10.89
C ARG A 19 1.75 9.11 9.81
N ALA A 20 0.45 9.37 9.97
CA ALA A 20 -0.37 9.97 8.93
C ALA A 20 0.16 11.35 8.49
N TRP A 21 0.59 12.18 9.44
CA TRP A 21 1.19 13.49 9.13
C TRP A 21 2.51 13.36 8.37
N CYS A 22 3.40 12.49 8.82
CA CYS A 22 4.70 12.30 8.18
C CYS A 22 4.54 11.81 6.74
N VAL A 23 3.64 10.87 6.50
CA VAL A 23 3.33 10.35 5.16
C VAL A 23 2.73 11.43 4.26
N ALA A 24 1.79 12.22 4.78
CA ALA A 24 1.22 13.36 4.05
C ALA A 24 2.31 14.37 3.64
N GLU A 25 3.22 14.71 4.55
CA GLU A 25 4.34 15.61 4.27
C GLU A 25 5.31 15.06 3.22
N ILE A 26 5.61 13.76 3.23
CA ILE A 26 6.48 13.13 2.22
C ILE A 26 5.84 13.21 0.83
N VAL A 27 4.54 12.93 0.73
CA VAL A 27 3.82 13.00 -0.55
C VAL A 27 3.72 14.45 -1.03
N GLU A 28 3.42 15.40 -0.14
CA GLU A 28 3.34 16.83 -0.46
C GLU A 28 4.70 17.40 -0.90
N ALA A 29 5.77 17.06 -0.19
CA ALA A 29 7.13 17.44 -0.57
C ALA A 29 7.47 16.97 -1.99
N ASN A 30 7.05 15.75 -2.35
CA ASN A 30 7.21 15.26 -3.72
C ASN A 30 6.37 16.04 -4.74
N VAL A 31 5.11 16.39 -4.42
CA VAL A 31 4.27 17.25 -5.30
C VAL A 31 4.95 18.60 -5.55
N LEU A 32 5.58 19.17 -4.52
CA LEU A 32 6.29 20.45 -4.58
C LEU A 32 7.71 20.35 -5.17
N ASN A 33 8.12 19.16 -5.63
CA ASN A 33 9.47 18.88 -6.14
C ASN A 33 10.60 19.22 -5.14
N ILE A 34 10.32 19.09 -3.84
CA ILE A 34 11.33 19.20 -2.79
C ILE A 34 12.11 17.87 -2.77
N PRO A 35 13.44 17.87 -3.02
CA PRO A 35 14.21 16.64 -3.03
C PRO A 35 14.21 15.96 -1.66
N ALA A 36 13.85 14.68 -1.62
CA ALA A 36 13.88 13.87 -0.42
C ALA A 36 15.09 12.93 -0.41
N ARG A 37 15.74 12.78 0.75
CA ARG A 37 16.79 11.79 1.00
C ARG A 37 16.39 10.95 2.19
N ILE A 38 16.67 9.65 2.14
CA ILE A 38 16.36 8.74 3.24
C ILE A 38 17.64 8.25 3.92
N LYS A 39 17.60 8.10 5.24
CA LYS A 39 18.62 7.41 6.01
C LYS A 39 17.94 6.36 6.88
N VAL A 40 18.21 5.10 6.59
CA VAL A 40 17.72 3.97 7.39
C VAL A 40 18.80 3.48 8.33
N TYR A 41 18.37 2.76 9.36
CA TYR A 41 19.25 2.19 10.36
C TYR A 41 20.21 1.12 9.79
N SER A 42 19.69 0.14 9.05
CA SER A 42 20.48 -0.94 8.45
C SER A 42 19.73 -1.62 7.30
N GLN A 43 20.46 -2.37 6.46
CA GLN A 43 19.87 -3.18 5.39
C GLN A 43 18.93 -4.26 5.97
N ASN A 44 19.35 -4.92 7.04
CA ASN A 44 18.53 -5.93 7.73
C ASN A 44 17.20 -5.36 8.23
N ALA A 45 17.17 -4.11 8.70
CA ALA A 45 15.94 -3.46 9.12
C ALA A 45 14.97 -3.24 7.94
N VAL A 46 15.48 -2.92 6.75
CA VAL A 46 14.67 -2.82 5.53
C VAL A 46 14.09 -4.19 5.16
N ASP A 47 14.93 -5.23 5.17
CA ASP A 47 14.53 -6.58 4.78
C ASP A 47 13.44 -7.14 5.72
N CYS A 48 13.62 -6.98 7.04
CA CYS A 48 12.65 -7.44 8.05
C CYS A 48 11.30 -6.70 7.99
N ASN A 49 11.28 -5.43 7.57
CA ASN A 49 10.06 -4.63 7.50
C ASN A 49 9.45 -4.59 6.09
N TYR A 50 10.08 -5.24 5.12
CA TYR A 50 9.76 -5.08 3.71
C TYR A 50 8.31 -5.39 3.38
N ASP A 51 7.80 -6.56 3.83
CA ASP A 51 6.43 -6.96 3.57
C ASP A 51 5.42 -6.00 4.20
N ARG A 52 5.72 -5.48 5.39
CA ARG A 52 4.89 -4.47 6.06
C ARG A 52 4.82 -3.19 5.22
N LEU A 53 5.98 -2.68 4.79
CA LEU A 53 6.09 -1.47 3.98
C LEU A 53 5.35 -1.62 2.64
N SER A 54 5.35 -2.83 2.05
CA SER A 54 4.64 -3.11 0.79
C SER A 54 3.11 -2.94 0.87
N LEU A 55 2.57 -2.99 2.09
CA LEU A 55 1.16 -2.83 2.41
C LEU A 55 0.83 -1.44 2.96
N LEU A 56 1.78 -0.50 2.93
CA LEU A 56 1.58 0.83 3.48
C LEU A 56 0.35 1.53 2.87
N ASP A 57 -0.56 1.93 3.75
CA ASP A 57 -1.81 2.65 3.47
C ASP A 57 -1.98 3.77 4.52
N VAL A 58 -2.31 4.98 4.07
CA VAL A 58 -2.52 6.14 4.95
C VAL A 58 -3.70 5.94 5.92
N ARG A 59 -4.67 5.10 5.56
CA ARG A 59 -5.82 4.73 6.41
C ARG A 59 -5.39 3.92 7.63
N ASP A 60 -4.29 3.18 7.53
CA ASP A 60 -3.75 2.36 8.62
C ASP A 60 -2.71 3.12 9.46
N CYS A 61 -2.34 4.34 9.06
CA CYS A 61 -1.38 5.15 9.79
C CYS A 61 -1.94 5.66 11.13
N SER A 62 -1.05 5.83 12.10
CA SER A 62 -1.30 6.43 13.41
C SER A 62 -1.22 7.96 13.37
N ALA A 63 -1.86 8.62 14.34
CA ALA A 63 -1.73 10.05 14.61
C ALA A 63 -1.75 10.28 16.12
N SER A 64 -1.38 11.47 16.58
CA SER A 64 -1.36 11.81 18.01
C SER A 64 -2.77 11.77 18.64
N SER A 65 -3.78 12.10 17.84
CA SER A 65 -5.21 12.01 18.17
C SER A 65 -5.98 11.47 16.97
N GLN A 66 -7.16 10.89 17.20
CA GLN A 66 -8.00 10.40 16.10
C GLN A 66 -8.53 11.57 15.25
N GLU A 67 -8.79 12.71 15.88
CA GLU A 67 -9.22 13.93 15.22
C GLU A 67 -8.18 14.41 14.20
N ASP A 68 -6.89 14.34 14.54
CA ASP A 68 -5.81 14.71 13.62
C ASP A 68 -5.80 13.80 12.38
N LYS A 69 -5.99 12.49 12.58
CA LYS A 69 -6.07 11.52 11.49
C LYS A 69 -7.25 11.83 10.56
N ASP A 70 -8.42 12.12 11.14
CA ASP A 70 -9.61 12.46 10.38
C ASP A 70 -9.43 13.75 9.57
N VAL A 71 -8.75 14.76 10.14
CA VAL A 71 -8.43 16.01 9.44
C VAL A 71 -7.51 15.75 8.24
N ILE A 72 -6.49 14.89 8.38
CA ILE A 72 -5.60 14.55 7.27
C ILE A 72 -6.36 13.79 6.19
N LEU A 73 -7.12 12.75 6.57
CA LEU A 73 -7.87 11.92 5.62
C LEU A 73 -8.90 12.74 4.84
N ARG A 74 -9.57 13.71 5.48
CA ARG A 74 -10.50 14.63 4.79
C ARG A 74 -9.82 15.59 3.81
N LYS A 75 -8.54 15.90 4.00
CA LYS A 75 -7.77 16.73 3.05
C LYS A 75 -7.33 15.94 1.82
N ILE A 76 -7.31 14.61 1.91
CA ILE A 76 -6.97 13.74 0.79
C ILE A 76 -8.25 13.48 -0.02
N VAL A 77 -8.33 14.06 -1.22
CA VAL A 77 -9.51 13.96 -2.09
C VAL A 77 -9.73 12.52 -2.58
N ASP A 78 -8.64 11.86 -2.99
CA ASP A 78 -8.65 10.48 -3.45
C ASP A 78 -7.58 9.70 -2.68
N VAL A 79 -8.04 8.91 -1.71
CA VAL A 79 -7.17 8.16 -0.81
C VAL A 79 -6.46 7.00 -1.54
N ASP A 80 -7.11 6.40 -2.53
CA ASP A 80 -6.51 5.30 -3.27
C ASP A 80 -5.40 5.82 -4.21
N ALA A 81 -5.62 6.96 -4.86
CA ALA A 81 -4.59 7.64 -5.65
C ALA A 81 -3.42 8.12 -4.76
N PHE A 82 -3.72 8.62 -3.55
CA PHE A 82 -2.69 9.00 -2.58
C PHE A 82 -1.83 7.80 -2.18
N ASN A 83 -2.45 6.67 -1.83
CA ASN A 83 -1.74 5.45 -1.46
C ASN A 83 -0.92 4.88 -2.62
N LEU A 84 -1.44 4.96 -3.85
CA LEU A 84 -0.69 4.58 -5.04
C LEU A 84 0.57 5.45 -5.20
N LYS A 85 0.44 6.77 -5.05
CA LYS A 85 1.56 7.71 -5.13
C LYS A 85 2.58 7.46 -4.02
N LEU A 86 2.12 7.26 -2.79
CA LEU A 86 2.98 6.90 -1.66
C LEU A 86 3.79 5.63 -1.96
N GLN A 87 3.13 4.58 -2.45
CA GLN A 87 3.78 3.31 -2.83
C GLN A 87 4.82 3.51 -3.93
N GLN A 88 4.53 4.33 -4.94
CA GLN A 88 5.48 4.68 -5.99
C GLN A 88 6.69 5.46 -5.44
N LEU A 89 6.48 6.42 -4.53
CA LEU A 89 7.57 7.18 -3.92
C LEU A 89 8.49 6.30 -3.08
N VAL A 90 7.94 5.33 -2.39
CA VAL A 90 8.69 4.43 -1.54
C VAL A 90 9.49 3.41 -2.37
N PHE A 91 8.86 2.77 -3.36
CA PHE A 91 9.40 1.56 -4.02
C PHE A 91 9.74 1.68 -5.51
N SER A 92 9.53 2.82 -6.15
CA SER A 92 9.88 2.94 -7.57
C SER A 92 11.38 2.79 -7.82
N SER A 93 11.74 2.44 -9.06
CA SER A 93 12.50 3.42 -9.85
C SER A 93 13.68 4.11 -9.15
N GLN A 94 13.31 5.34 -8.80
CA GLN A 94 14.09 6.40 -8.21
C GLN A 94 13.47 6.75 -6.84
N GLY A 95 12.76 5.79 -6.23
CA GLY A 95 12.07 5.96 -4.97
C GLY A 95 13.04 6.00 -3.79
N LEU A 96 12.50 6.25 -2.60
CA LEU A 96 13.26 6.41 -1.37
C LEU A 96 14.14 5.18 -1.09
N PHE A 97 13.63 3.97 -1.29
CA PHE A 97 14.39 2.73 -1.04
C PHE A 97 15.13 2.17 -2.25
N SER A 98 15.31 2.95 -3.33
CA SER A 98 15.96 2.48 -4.56
C SER A 98 17.37 1.90 -4.35
N HIS A 99 18.11 2.36 -3.33
CA HIS A 99 19.43 1.86 -2.96
C HIS A 99 19.42 0.72 -1.93
N TRP A 100 18.27 0.41 -1.34
CA TRP A 100 18.12 -0.54 -0.24
C TRP A 100 17.37 -1.82 -0.64
N VAL A 101 16.90 -1.92 -1.89
CA VAL A 101 16.07 -3.05 -2.34
C VAL A 101 16.67 -3.61 -3.61
N ASP A 102 16.82 -4.93 -3.68
CA ASP A 102 17.35 -5.60 -4.86
C ASP A 102 16.38 -5.50 -6.06
N GLY A 103 16.88 -5.84 -7.26
CA GLY A 103 16.07 -5.78 -8.48
C GLY A 103 14.89 -6.76 -8.52
N LYS A 104 14.99 -7.91 -7.83
CA LYS A 104 13.96 -8.96 -7.84
C LYS A 104 12.77 -8.55 -6.98
N GLU A 105 13.04 -8.09 -5.77
CA GLU A 105 12.05 -7.67 -4.80
C GLU A 105 11.35 -6.39 -5.26
N ARG A 106 12.10 -5.47 -5.86
CA ARG A 106 11.53 -4.28 -6.53
C ARG A 106 10.59 -4.63 -7.67
N SER A 107 10.95 -5.59 -8.53
CA SER A 107 10.09 -6.03 -9.64
C SER A 107 8.78 -6.62 -9.14
N ARG A 108 8.83 -7.39 -8.04
CA ARG A 108 7.64 -7.94 -7.37
C ARG A 108 6.67 -6.83 -6.91
N GLN A 109 7.20 -5.74 -6.35
CA GLN A 109 6.36 -4.62 -5.91
C GLN A 109 5.81 -3.78 -7.04
N VAL A 110 6.59 -3.50 -8.09
CA VAL A 110 6.05 -2.82 -9.27
C VAL A 110 4.88 -3.62 -9.84
N GLY A 111 4.97 -4.95 -9.87
CA GLY A 111 3.84 -5.81 -10.27
C GLY A 111 2.60 -5.67 -9.37
N ARG A 112 2.79 -5.55 -8.04
CA ARG A 112 1.69 -5.34 -7.08
C ARG A 112 1.07 -3.94 -7.21
N ILE A 113 1.90 -2.90 -7.35
CA ILE A 113 1.46 -1.53 -7.58
C ILE A 113 0.69 -1.47 -8.91
N TRP A 114 1.25 -2.03 -9.97
CA TRP A 114 0.60 -2.11 -11.28
C TRP A 114 -0.76 -2.80 -11.19
N ARG A 115 -0.85 -3.94 -10.51
CA ARG A 115 -2.12 -4.66 -10.31
C ARG A 115 -3.16 -3.81 -9.55
N ARG A 116 -2.72 -3.05 -8.54
CA ARG A 116 -3.58 -2.10 -7.81
C ARG A 116 -4.08 -0.99 -8.73
N SER A 117 -3.19 -0.37 -9.52
CA SER A 117 -3.54 0.76 -10.40
C SER A 117 -4.36 0.34 -11.63
N SER A 118 -4.07 -0.83 -12.21
CA SER A 118 -4.79 -1.35 -13.37
C SER A 118 -6.22 -1.81 -13.05
N CYS A 119 -6.57 -1.95 -11.78
CA CYS A 119 -7.95 -2.18 -11.33
C CYS A 119 -8.75 -0.88 -11.11
N SER A 120 -8.09 0.29 -11.08
CA SER A 120 -8.71 1.59 -10.77
C SER A 120 -9.07 2.43 -12.03
N SER A 121 -8.74 1.95 -13.23
CA SER A 121 -9.06 2.68 -14.47
C SER A 121 -10.07 1.91 -15.33
N ARG A 122 -11.35 2.28 -15.22
CA ARG A 122 -12.28 2.15 -16.34
C ARG A 122 -12.59 3.55 -16.87
N VAL A 123 -11.72 4.06 -17.74
CA VAL A 123 -12.22 4.94 -18.81
C VAL A 123 -12.77 4.00 -19.87
N PHE A 124 -14.09 4.04 -20.02
CA PHE A 124 -14.79 3.46 -21.15
C PHE A 124 -14.33 4.16 -22.42
N GLU A 125 -13.69 3.44 -23.33
CA GLU A 125 -13.91 3.67 -24.75
C GLU A 125 -14.17 2.32 -25.44
N ASP A 126 -15.18 2.35 -26.29
CA ASP A 126 -15.81 1.25 -27.01
C ASP A 126 -14.83 0.41 -27.84
N GLY A 127 -15.15 -0.88 -27.97
CA GLY A 127 -14.75 -1.69 -29.14
C GLY A 127 -13.96 -2.95 -28.82
N ASP A 128 -14.69 -4.06 -28.71
CA ASP A 128 -14.30 -5.46 -28.90
C ASP A 128 -12.81 -5.85 -28.78
N SER A 129 -12.48 -6.62 -27.73
CA SER A 129 -11.80 -7.91 -27.92
C SER A 129 -11.83 -8.77 -26.66
N ILE A 130 -12.25 -10.01 -26.89
CA ILE A 130 -12.41 -11.09 -25.93
C ILE A 130 -11.05 -11.48 -25.34
N CYS A 131 -10.85 -11.28 -24.04
CA CYS A 131 -9.82 -11.98 -23.27
C CYS A 131 -10.41 -13.28 -22.71
N LYS A 132 -10.28 -14.37 -23.49
CA LYS A 132 -10.34 -15.73 -22.99
C LYS A 132 -9.02 -16.02 -22.29
N ASP A 133 -8.98 -15.87 -20.97
CA ASP A 133 -8.18 -16.76 -20.16
C ASP A 133 -8.74 -16.86 -18.73
N SER A 134 -9.11 -18.09 -18.42
CA SER A 134 -9.69 -18.58 -17.18
C SER A 134 -8.67 -18.50 -16.05
N GLY A 135 -8.93 -17.63 -15.07
CA GLY A 135 -8.13 -17.52 -13.84
C GLY A 135 -8.25 -16.18 -13.11
N CYS A 136 -8.88 -15.17 -13.71
CA CYS A 136 -9.12 -13.90 -13.04
C CYS A 136 -10.35 -14.01 -12.11
N GLY A 137 -10.12 -14.19 -10.80
CA GLY A 137 -11.17 -14.19 -9.76
C GLY A 137 -11.90 -12.85 -9.56
N CYS A 138 -11.86 -11.93 -10.52
CA CYS A 138 -12.47 -10.61 -10.43
C CYS A 138 -13.83 -10.52 -11.16
N CYS A 139 -14.28 -11.56 -11.85
CA CYS A 139 -15.54 -11.57 -12.60
C CYS A 139 -16.62 -12.44 -11.96
N HIS A 140 -16.90 -12.19 -10.69
CA HIS A 140 -18.19 -12.58 -10.10
C HIS A 140 -18.69 -11.52 -9.14
N PHE A 141 -19.23 -10.42 -9.67
CA PHE A 141 -20.25 -9.68 -8.95
C PHE A 141 -21.07 -8.84 -9.94
N ARG A 142 -22.00 -9.50 -10.63
CA ARG A 142 -23.11 -8.82 -11.27
C ARG A 142 -24.30 -8.92 -10.31
N SER A 143 -24.91 -7.75 -10.04
CA SER A 143 -26.19 -7.51 -9.33
C SER A 143 -26.15 -7.45 -7.79
N MET A 144 -26.35 -6.25 -7.22
CA MET A 144 -27.54 -5.92 -6.39
C MET A 144 -27.41 -4.58 -5.63
N PHE A 145 -28.34 -3.68 -5.88
CA PHE A 145 -29.01 -2.84 -4.88
C PHE A 145 -30.48 -2.75 -5.35
N SER A 146 -31.55 -3.13 -4.65
CA SER A 146 -31.88 -4.05 -3.52
C SER A 146 -33.43 -4.29 -3.63
N PRO A 147 -34.12 -5.26 -2.96
CA PRO A 147 -34.29 -5.24 -1.51
C PRO A 147 -34.54 -6.60 -0.79
N PHE A 148 -34.36 -6.58 0.54
CA PHE A 148 -35.11 -7.32 1.57
C PHE A 148 -35.08 -8.88 1.65
N ARG A 149 -34.85 -9.32 2.91
CA ARG A 149 -35.36 -10.52 3.64
C ARG A 149 -34.51 -11.80 3.77
N SER A 150 -34.25 -12.09 5.05
CA SER A 150 -34.39 -13.36 5.80
C SER A 150 -33.40 -14.50 5.57
N ASP A 151 -32.65 -14.80 6.65
CA ASP A 151 -32.50 -16.11 7.32
C ASP A 151 -32.49 -17.39 6.45
N GLU A 152 -31.38 -18.15 6.50
CA GLU A 152 -31.21 -19.36 7.34
C GLU A 152 -29.83 -19.99 7.07
N GLY A 153 -29.28 -20.65 8.09
CA GLY A 153 -27.90 -21.11 8.13
C GLY A 153 -27.61 -22.45 7.47
N PHE A 154 -26.35 -22.86 7.53
CA PHE A 154 -25.93 -24.26 7.48
C PHE A 154 -24.50 -24.39 8.02
N GLU A 155 -24.36 -25.10 9.14
CA GLU A 155 -23.11 -25.67 9.65
C GLU A 155 -22.69 -26.83 8.72
N ASP A 156 -21.40 -27.01 8.46
CA ASP A 156 -20.75 -28.27 8.85
C ASP A 156 -19.21 -28.15 8.86
N GLN A 157 -18.64 -29.00 9.70
CA GLN A 157 -17.31 -29.06 10.29
C GLN A 157 -16.33 -29.93 9.48
N SER A 158 -15.06 -29.87 9.90
CA SER A 158 -14.08 -30.99 10.08
C SER A 158 -12.67 -30.52 9.67
N GLU A 159 -11.78 -30.30 10.66
CA GLU A 159 -10.73 -31.24 11.12
C GLU A 159 -9.57 -31.34 10.09
N THR A 160 -8.28 -31.25 10.39
CA THR A 160 -7.49 -31.61 11.58
C THR A 160 -6.24 -30.74 11.74
N SER A 161 -5.78 -30.65 12.98
CA SER A 161 -4.47 -30.24 13.50
C SER A 161 -3.26 -30.93 12.87
N ASP A 162 -2.11 -30.26 12.85
CA ASP A 162 -0.83 -30.88 13.25
C ASP A 162 0.15 -29.83 13.79
N ASP A 163 0.69 -30.18 14.96
CA ASP A 163 1.65 -29.47 15.80
C ASP A 163 3.04 -29.33 15.17
N CYS A 164 3.76 -28.26 15.51
CA CYS A 164 5.22 -28.26 15.53
C CYS A 164 5.72 -27.54 16.78
N SER A 165 5.95 -28.31 17.84
CA SER A 165 6.69 -27.90 19.03
C SER A 165 8.17 -28.25 18.89
N SER A 166 9.00 -27.22 19.08
CA SER A 166 10.25 -27.15 19.87
C SER A 166 11.33 -28.23 19.78
N SER A 167 12.58 -27.77 19.57
CA SER A 167 13.81 -27.98 20.39
C SER A 167 15.02 -27.64 19.49
N SER A 168 16.09 -26.96 19.91
CA SER A 168 16.80 -26.89 21.19
C SER A 168 17.50 -25.55 21.39
#